data_AF-A0A7U6Y839-F1
#
_entry.id   AF-A0A7U6Y839-F1
#
_cell.length_a   1.000
_cell.length_b   1.000
_cell.length_c   1.000
_cell.angle_alpha   90.00
_cell.angle_beta   90.00
_cell.angle_gamma   90.00
#
_symmetry.space_group_name_H-M   'P 1'
#
loop_
_entity.id
_entity.type
_entity.pdbx_description
1 polymer ?
#
loop_
_entity_poly.entity_id
_entity_poly.type
_entity_poly.pdbx_seq_one_letter_code
_entity_poly.pdbx_strand_id
1 'polypeptide(L)' 'MEKRKISDAKIVKFVGWAVVAYAVLRYGYAYYDISSDASARAFAPLVLVEGGFYLLIGVVVLFVARRLERKAAAKDGGV' A
#
# COMPACT_ATOMS: atom_id res chain seq x y z
N MET A 1 6.37 -26.13 21.06
CA MET A 1 6.69 -25.04 20.11
C MET A 1 5.41 -24.65 19.40
N GLU A 2 4.66 -23.72 19.98
CA GLU A 2 3.35 -23.30 19.46
C GLU A 2 3.56 -22.55 18.14
N LYS A 3 3.09 -23.13 17.04
CA LYS A 3 3.17 -22.50 15.72
C LYS A 3 2.28 -21.26 15.77
N ARG A 4 2.89 -20.09 15.93
CA ARG A 4 2.22 -18.79 15.79
C ARG A 4 1.56 -18.76 14.41
N LYS A 5 0.26 -19.08 14.34
CA LYS A 5 -0.57 -18.82 13.16
C LYS A 5 -0.54 -17.31 12.98
N ILE A 6 0.29 -16.84 12.04
CA ILE A 6 0.24 -15.45 11.60
C ILE A 6 -1.18 -15.27 11.07
N SER A 7 -1.97 -14.42 11.73
CA SER A 7 -3.34 -14.16 11.26
C SER A 7 -3.26 -13.55 9.87
N ASP A 8 -4.07 -14.04 8.93
CA ASP A 8 -4.09 -13.59 7.54
C ASP A 8 -4.14 -12.06 7.43
N ALA A 9 -4.84 -11.41 8.35
CA ALA A 9 -4.93 -9.95 8.44
C ALA A 9 -3.57 -9.26 8.66
N LYS A 10 -2.66 -9.88 9.43
CA LYS A 10 -1.30 -9.35 9.67
C LYS A 10 -0.45 -9.41 8.40
N ILE A 11 -0.61 -10.47 7.61
CA ILE A 11 0.05 -10.64 6.31
C ILE A 11 -0.49 -9.60 5.33
N VAL A 12 -1.81 -9.48 5.19
CA VAL A 12 -2.45 -8.50 4.30
C VAL A 12 -2.04 -7.06 4.68
N LYS A 13 -1.95 -6.75 5.98
CA LYS A 13 -1.48 -5.45 6.46
C LYS A 13 -0.02 -5.19 6.10
N PHE A 14 0.85 -6.19 6.25
CA PHE A 14 2.26 -6.08 5.86
C PHE A 14 2.40 -5.86 4.35
N VAL A 15 1.67 -6.64 3.54
CA VAL A 15 1.63 -6.48 2.07
C VAL A 15 1.13 -5.09 1.69
N GLY A 16 0.05 -4.60 2.32
CA GLY A 16 -0.46 -3.25 2.09
C GLY A 16 0.59 -2.17 2.35
N TRP A 17 1.32 -2.25 3.46
CA TRP A 17 2.42 -1.33 3.75
C TRP A 17 3.60 -1.46 2.78
N ALA A 18 3.94 -2.68 2.36
CA ALA A 18 4.99 -2.91 1.37
C ALA A 18 4.63 -2.28 0.01
N VAL A 19 3.36 -2.40 -0.42
CA VAL A 19 2.87 -1.76 -1.66
C VAL A 19 2.92 -0.23 -1.55
N VAL A 20 2.49 0.35 -0.43
CA VAL A 20 2.59 1.79 -0.19
C VAL A 20 4.05 2.25 -0.25
N ALA A 21 4.96 1.59 0.46
CA ALA A 21 6.38 1.95 0.48
C ALA A 21 7.01 1.84 -0.91
N TYR A 22 6.71 0.76 -1.64
CA TYR A 22 7.17 0.58 -3.01
C TYR A 22 6.67 1.70 -3.93
N ALA A 23 5.37 2.04 -3.86
CA ALA A 23 4.79 3.10 -4.66
C ALA A 23 5.45 4.46 -4.38
N VAL A 24 5.63 4.81 -3.10
CA VAL A 24 6.31 6.07 -2.71
C VAL A 24 7.72 6.14 -3.27
N LEU A 25 8.53 5.10 -3.09
CA LEU A 25 9.91 5.10 -3.55
C LEU A 25 10.00 5.10 -5.07
N ARG A 26 9.23 4.24 -5.74
CA ARG A 26 9.30 4.08 -7.19
C ARG A 26 8.81 5.33 -7.92
N TYR A 27 7.64 5.84 -7.55
CA TYR A 27 7.06 7.01 -8.21
C TYR A 27 7.68 8.32 -7.73
N GLY A 28 8.17 8.38 -6.49
CA GLY A 28 8.98 9.51 -6.02
C GLY A 28 10.28 9.65 -6.82
N TYR A 29 11.00 8.53 -7.03
CA TYR A 29 12.20 8.53 -7.86
C TYR A 29 11.88 8.84 -9.33
N ALA A 30 10.84 8.22 -9.91
CA ALA A 30 10.43 8.49 -11.29
C ALA A 30 10.03 9.95 -11.51
N TYR A 31 9.33 10.56 -10.55
CA TYR A 31 8.96 11.97 -10.61
C TYR A 31 10.20 12.87 -10.54
N TYR A 32 11.13 12.58 -9.63
CA TYR A 32 12.39 13.32 -9.52
C TYR A 32 13.18 13.26 -10.83
N ASP A 33 13.33 12.07 -11.42
CA ASP A 33 14.05 11.83 -12.67
C ASP A 33 13.42 12.60 -13.84
N ILE A 34 12.11 12.44 -14.06
CA ILE A 34 11.38 13.16 -15.12
C ILE A 34 11.37 14.67 -14.91
N SER A 35 11.33 15.15 -13.65
CA SER A 35 11.34 16.58 -13.36
C SER A 35 12.70 17.25 -13.64
N SER A 36 13.78 16.45 -13.63
CA SER A 36 15.14 16.91 -13.86
C SER A 36 15.47 17.04 -15.36
N ASP A 37 14.73 16.36 -16.23
CA ASP A 37 14.89 16.44 -17.68
C ASP A 37 13.91 17.45 -18.30
N ALA A 38 14.44 18.50 -18.93
CA ALA A 38 13.63 19.56 -19.56
C ALA A 38 12.70 19.05 -20.66
N SER A 39 13.07 17.95 -21.33
CA SER A 39 12.27 17.35 -22.41
C SER A 39 11.12 16.48 -21.88
N ALA A 40 11.31 15.85 -20.72
CA ALA A 40 10.36 14.90 -20.15
C ALA A 40 9.45 15.52 -19.07
N ARG A 41 9.79 16.70 -18.54
CA ARG A 41 9.05 17.38 -17.45
C ARG A 41 7.56 17.60 -17.75
N ALA A 42 7.18 17.73 -19.02
CA ALA A 42 5.77 17.82 -19.43
C ALA A 42 4.95 16.57 -19.03
N PHE A 43 5.60 15.42 -18.87
CA PHE A 43 4.96 14.16 -18.46
C PHE A 43 4.97 13.93 -16.95
N ALA A 44 5.59 14.81 -16.16
CA ALA A 44 5.64 14.69 -14.69
C ALA A 44 4.25 14.56 -14.02
N PRO A 45 3.19 15.27 -14.46
CA PRO A 45 1.85 15.10 -13.89
C PRO A 45 1.28 13.69 -14.11
N LEU A 46 1.63 13.03 -15.23
CA LEU A 46 1.16 11.67 -15.52
C LEU A 46 1.74 10.68 -14.52
N VAL A 47 3.02 10.83 -14.18
CA VAL A 47 3.72 10.01 -13.16
C VAL A 47 3.07 10.18 -11.78
N LEU A 48 2.66 11.40 -11.43
CA LEU A 48 1.96 11.67 -10.17
C LEU A 48 0.59 10.99 -10.13
N VAL A 49 -0.17 11.05 -11.23
CA VAL A 49 -1.48 10.41 -11.34
C VAL A 49 -1.34 8.89 -11.20
N GLU A 50 -0.41 8.29 -11.94
CA GLU A 50 -0.14 6.86 -11.89
C GLU A 50 0.31 6.42 -10.49
N GLY A 51 1.29 7.12 -9.90
CA GLY A 51 1.74 6.85 -8.54
C GLY A 51 0.64 7.01 -7.49
N GLY A 52 -0.26 7.98 -7.69
CA GLY A 52 -1.45 8.17 -6.89
C GLY A 52 -2.39 6.96 -6.90
N PHE A 53 -2.61 6.34 -8.07
CA PHE A 53 -3.42 5.11 -8.16
C PHE A 53 -2.79 3.96 -7.37
N TYR A 54 -1.48 3.74 -7.49
CA TYR A 54 -0.80 2.67 -6.75
C TYR A 54 -0.79 2.91 -5.24
N LEU A 55 -0.62 4.16 -4.80
CA LEU A 55 -0.80 4.54 -3.40
C LEU A 55 -2.21 4.23 -2.91
N LEU A 56 -3.23 4.55 -3.70
CA LEU A 56 -4.62 4.32 -3.37
C LEU A 56 -4.93 2.82 -3.24
N ILE A 57 -4.37 1.97 -4.12
CA ILE A 57 -4.45 0.51 -3.99
C ILE A 57 -3.86 0.05 -2.66
N GLY A 58 -2.67 0.53 -2.28
CA GLY A 58 -2.04 0.21 -1.00
C GLY A 58 -2.92 0.58 0.20
N VAL A 59 -3.54 1.77 0.16
CA VAL A 59 -4.49 2.22 1.20
C VAL A 59 -5.74 1.35 1.26
N VAL A 60 -6.29 0.94 0.11
CA VAL A 60 -7.45 0.03 0.05
C VAL A 60 -7.10 -1.33 0.67
N VAL A 61 -5.92 -1.88 0.38
CA VAL A 61 -5.44 -3.14 0.99
C VAL A 61 -5.33 -3.00 2.52
N LEU A 62 -4.77 -1.89 3.02
CA LEU A 62 -4.70 -1.61 4.46
C LEU A 62 -6.09 -1.47 5.09
N PHE A 63 -7.04 -0.86 4.38
CA PHE A 63 -8.42 -0.76 4.83
C PHE A 63 -9.09 -2.14 4.93
N VAL A 64 -8.89 -3.00 3.93
CA VAL A 64 -9.37 -4.39 3.95
C VAL A 64 -8.74 -5.16 5.10
N ALA A 65 -7.43 -5.03 5.32
CA ALA A 65 -6.74 -5.67 6.45
C ALA A 65 -7.37 -5.28 7.80
N ARG A 66 -7.61 -3.97 8.03
CA ARG A 66 -8.28 -3.47 9.23
C ARG A 66 -9.70 -4.03 9.38
N ARG A 67 -10.43 -4.21 8.29
CA ARG A 67 -11.78 -4.79 8.31
C ARG A 67 -11.75 -6.27 8.68
N LEU A 68 -10.75 -7.02 8.21
CA LEU A 68 -10.53 -8.41 8.58
C LEU A 68 -10.15 -8.56 10.06
N GLU A 69 -9.25 -7.70 10.57
CA GLU A 69 -8.90 -7.67 12.01
C GLU A 69 -10.16 -7.46 12.88
N ARG A 70 -11.02 -6.52 12.52
CA ARG A 70 -12.29 -6.25 13.24
C ARG A 70 -13.25 -7.44 13.21
N LYS A 71 -13.38 -8.11 12.06
CA LYS A 71 -14.25 -9.30 11.93
C LYS A 71 -13.73 -10.48 12.74
N ALA A 72 -12.42 -10.69 12.78
CA ALA A 72 -11.81 -11.73 13.61
C ALA A 72 -12.06 -11.46 15.10
N ALA A 73 -11.81 -10.22 15.56
CA ALA A 73 -12.05 -9.83 16.95
C ALA A 73 -13.52 -9.98 17.38
N ALA A 74 -14.47 -9.68 16.49
CA ALA A 74 -15.90 -9.87 16.76
C ALA A 74 -16.31 -11.35 16.85
N LYS A 75 -15.58 -12.25 16.18
CA LYS A 75 -15.83 -13.70 16.21
C LYS A 75 -15.27 -14.36 17.48
N ASP A 76 -14.16 -13.83 17.99
CA ASP A 76 -13.50 -14.32 19.21
C ASP A 76 -14.11 -13.73 20.51
N GLY A 77 -14.85 -12.62 20.41
CA GLY A 77 -15.55 -11.97 21.54
C GLY A 77 -17.07 -12.21 21.60
N GLY A 78 -17.60 -13.17 20.83
CA GLY A 78 -19.02 -13.52 20.80
C GLY A 78 -19.40 -14.49 21.93
N VAL A 79 -20.30 -14.02 22.80
CA VAL A 79 -21.16 -14.84 23.68
C VAL A 79 -21.95 -15.85 22.85
#